data_AF-A0ABD3SYH6-F1
#
_entry.id   AF-A0ABD3SYH6-F1
#
_cell.length_a   1.000
_cell.length_b   1.000
_cell.length_c   1.000
_cell.angle_alpha   90.00
_cell.angle_beta   90.00
_cell.angle_gamma   90.00
#
_symmetry.space_group_name_H-M   'P 1'
#
loop_
_entity.id
_entity.type
_entity.pdbx_description
1 polymer ?
#
loop_
_entity_poly.entity_id
_entity_poly.type
_entity_poly.pdbx_seq_one_letter_code
_entity_poly.pdbx_strand_id
1 'polypeptide(L)' 'MDPKTDKLVRRTTMIATATASYFLLTADYGPEPNFLDPIKNAILSAEQSVKEFFFGRNEKNQETEITKLPSSTAEKRP' A
#
# COMPACT_ATOMS: atom_id res chain seq x y z
N MET A 1 9.37 -45.57 -1.88
CA MET A 1 9.01 -44.14 -2.03
C MET A 1 7.95 -44.03 -3.11
N ASP A 2 6.86 -43.31 -2.88
CA ASP A 2 5.81 -43.14 -3.90
C ASP A 2 6.34 -42.22 -5.01
N PRO A 3 6.45 -42.69 -6.28
CA PRO A 3 6.95 -41.89 -7.39
C PRO A 3 6.09 -40.64 -7.69
N LYS A 4 4.81 -40.62 -7.30
CA LYS A 4 3.95 -39.44 -7.43
C LYS A 4 4.37 -38.35 -6.45
N THR A 5 4.68 -38.75 -5.21
CA THR A 5 5.14 -37.84 -4.16
C THR A 5 6.49 -37.24 -4.52
N ASP A 6 7.43 -38.04 -5.04
CA ASP A 6 8.75 -37.55 -5.45
C ASP A 6 8.65 -36.46 -6.56
N LYS A 7 7.78 -36.68 -7.55
CA LYS A 7 7.53 -35.73 -8.64
C LYS A 7 6.87 -34.43 -8.14
N LEU A 8 5.98 -34.54 -7.16
CA LEU A 8 5.34 -33.38 -6.53
C LEU A 8 6.35 -32.57 -5.72
N VAL A 9 7.10 -33.23 -4.84
CA VAL A 9 8.13 -32.60 -4.00
C VAL A 9 9.13 -31.86 -4.88
N ARG A 10 9.64 -32.50 -5.95
CA ARG A 10 10.61 -31.88 -6.84
C ARG A 10 10.09 -30.60 -7.52
N ARG A 11 8.83 -30.58 -7.97
CA ARG A 11 8.21 -29.39 -8.56
C ARG A 11 8.00 -28.29 -7.53
N THR A 12 7.47 -28.65 -6.37
CA THR A 12 7.22 -27.72 -5.28
C THR A 12 8.53 -27.09 -4.79
N THR A 13 9.59 -27.89 -4.61
CA THR A 13 10.90 -27.37 -4.24
C THR A 13 11.42 -26.41 -5.28
N MET A 14 11.35 -26.72 -6.57
CA MET A 14 11.81 -25.82 -7.64
C MET A 14 11.08 -24.48 -7.61
N ILE A 15 9.75 -24.50 -7.46
CA ILE A 15 8.93 -23.28 -7.36
C ILE A 15 9.25 -22.52 -6.08
N ALA A 16 9.29 -23.21 -4.93
CA ALA A 16 9.59 -22.62 -3.64
C ALA A 16 10.97 -21.97 -3.62
N THR A 17 11.98 -22.60 -4.21
CA THR A 17 13.32 -22.02 -4.36
C THR A 17 13.27 -20.76 -5.22
N ALA A 18 12.59 -20.78 -6.38
CA ALA A 18 12.48 -19.59 -7.23
C ALA A 18 11.78 -18.42 -6.51
N THR A 19 10.67 -18.71 -5.82
CA THR A 19 9.92 -17.72 -5.04
C THR A 19 10.75 -17.18 -3.86
N ALA A 20 11.40 -18.06 -3.10
CA ALA A 20 12.26 -17.65 -1.99
C ALA A 20 13.44 -16.80 -2.47
N SER A 21 14.09 -17.19 -3.57
CA SER A 21 15.17 -16.41 -4.18
C SER A 21 14.71 -15.04 -4.65
N TYR A 22 13.51 -14.95 -5.27
CA TYR A 22 12.92 -13.66 -5.64
C TYR A 22 12.70 -12.78 -4.41
N PHE A 23 12.08 -13.32 -3.36
CA PHE A 23 11.85 -12.57 -2.13
C PHE A 23 13.13 -12.14 -1.43
N LEU A 24 14.15 -12.99 -1.34
CA LEU A 24 15.44 -12.66 -0.75
C LEU A 24 16.17 -11.58 -1.56
N LEU A 25 16.12 -11.66 -2.90
CA LEU A 25 16.70 -10.65 -3.78
C LEU A 25 15.99 -9.30 -3.62
N THR A 26 14.67 -9.32 -3.48
CA THR A 26 13.87 -8.12 -3.24
C THR A 26 13.78 -7.75 -1.76
N ALA A 27 14.41 -8.48 -0.84
CA ALA A 27 14.24 -8.26 0.61
C ALA A 27 14.91 -6.96 1.06
N ASP A 28 16.05 -6.62 0.45
CA ASP A 28 16.76 -5.35 0.70
C ASP A 28 16.10 -4.18 -0.03
N TYR A 29 15.25 -4.46 -1.02
CA TYR A 29 14.39 -3.49 -1.68
C TYR A 29 13.09 -3.38 -0.88
N GLY A 30 13.12 -2.58 0.20
CA GLY A 30 11.92 -2.26 0.96
C GLY A 30 10.76 -1.84 0.05
N PRO A 31 9.49 -2.07 0.48
CA PRO A 31 8.33 -1.77 -0.34
C PRO A 31 8.42 -0.33 -0.86
N GLU A 32 8.34 -0.18 -2.18
CA GLU A 32 8.38 1.13 -2.83
C GLU A 32 7.33 2.03 -2.16
N PRO A 33 7.70 3.25 -1.71
CA PRO A 33 6.94 4.02 -0.72
C PRO A 33 5.55 4.48 -1.17
N ASN A 34 5.06 4.05 -2.34
CA ASN A 34 3.78 4.47 -2.90
C ASN A 34 2.95 3.33 -3.51
N PHE A 35 3.42 2.07 -3.52
CA PHE A 35 2.67 0.98 -4.19
C PHE A 35 1.37 0.62 -3.44
N LEU A 36 1.42 0.66 -2.11
CA LEU A 36 0.29 0.29 -1.25
C LEU A 36 -0.47 1.51 -0.69
N ASP A 37 -0.01 2.72 -0.97
CA ASP A 37 -0.66 3.95 -0.50
C ASP A 37 -2.11 4.07 -0.94
N PRO A 38 -2.49 3.74 -2.19
CA PRO A 38 -3.89 3.78 -2.59
C PRO A 38 -4.77 2.82 -1.79
N ILE A 39 -4.26 1.62 -1.49
CA ILE A 39 -4.98 0.59 -0.75
C ILE A 39 -5.09 0.99 0.72
N LYS A 40 -3.99 1.46 1.32
CA LYS A 40 -3.95 1.96 2.69
C LYS A 40 -4.91 3.14 2.88
N ASN A 41 -4.92 4.09 1.95
CA ASN A 41 -5.82 5.24 1.99
C ASN A 41 -7.29 4.83 1.83
N ALA A 42 -7.58 3.85 0.95
CA ALA A 42 -8.91 3.31 0.81
C ALA A 42 -9.41 2.61 2.09
N ILE A 43 -8.54 1.83 2.75
CA ILE A 43 -8.86 1.17 4.02
C ILE A 43 -9.12 2.20 5.13
N LEU A 44 -8.25 3.22 5.25
CA LEU A 44 -8.42 4.29 6.24
C LEU A 44 -9.70 5.10 6.01
N SER A 45 -10.03 5.41 4.75
CA SER A 45 -11.26 6.13 4.39
C SER A 45 -12.51 5.29 4.68
N ALA A 46 -12.46 3.98 4.40
CA ALA A 46 -13.55 3.06 4.74
C ALA A 46 -13.75 2.95 6.27
N GLU A 47 -12.66 2.86 7.05
CA GLU A 47 -12.72 2.86 8.51
C GLU A 47 -13.35 4.15 9.04
N GLN A 48 -12.94 5.31 8.51
CA GLN A 48 -13.53 6.60 8.88
C GLN A 48 -15.01 6.70 8.50
N SER A 49 -15.39 6.25 7.31
CA SER A 49 -16.78 6.28 6.85
C SER A 49 -17.70 5.40 7.71
N VAL A 50 -17.24 4.20 8.08
CA VAL A 50 -17.97 3.30 8.99
C VAL A 50 -18.05 3.91 10.39
N LYS A 51 -16.96 4.51 10.88
CA LYS A 51 -16.95 5.20 12.17
C LYS A 51 -17.95 6.37 12.19
N GLU A 52 -18.01 7.18 11.13
CA GLU A 52 -18.98 8.26 10.98
C GLU A 52 -20.43 7.75 10.87
N PHE A 53 -20.63 6.60 10.21
CA PHE A 53 -21.94 5.97 10.07
C PHE A 53 -22.51 5.44 11.39
N PHE A 54 -21.67 4.80 12.22
CA PHE A 54 -22.10 4.21 13.49
C PHE A 54 -22.11 5.20 14.66
N PHE A 55 -21.15 6.12 14.74
CA PHE A 55 -21.05 7.07 15.85
C PHE A 55 -21.78 8.39 15.59
N GLY A 56 -22.37 8.57 14.40
CA GLY A 56 -22.91 9.84 13.94
C GLY A 56 -21.79 10.84 13.64
N ARG A 57 -22.00 11.69 12.63
CA ARG A 57 -21.02 12.73 12.25
C ARG A 57 -20.90 13.75 13.39
N ASN A 58 -19.91 13.56 14.26
CA ASN A 58 -19.55 14.54 15.29
C ASN A 58 -18.91 15.74 14.58
N GLU A 59 -19.71 16.76 14.35
CA GLU A 59 -19.33 18.05 13.79
C GLU A 59 -18.44 18.82 14.76
N LYS A 60 -17.16 18.46 14.85
CA LYS A 60 -16.09 19.32 15.37
C LYS A 60 -14.82 19.12 14.54
N ASN A 61 -14.43 20.19 13.86
CA ASN A 61 -13.21 20.41 13.06
C ASN A 61 -13.31 20.19 11.54
N GLN A 62 -14.15 21.00 10.90
CA GLN A 62 -13.70 21.71 9.69
C GLN A 62 -13.02 23.00 10.13
N GLU A 63 -11.70 22.98 10.37
CA GLU A 63 -10.87 24.19 10.32
C GLU A 63 -9.39 23.83 10.12
N THR A 64 -9.04 23.63 8.83
CA THR A 64 -7.73 23.72 8.15
C THR A 64 -7.95 22.91 6.88
N GLU A 65 -8.01 23.42 5.65
CA GLU A 65 -7.33 24.57 5.08
C GLU A 65 -7.99 24.79 3.70
N ILE A 66 -9.05 25.60 3.64
CA ILE A 66 -9.55 26.14 2.38
C ILE A 66 -9.63 27.64 2.56
N THR A 67 -8.47 28.28 2.63
CA THR A 67 -8.38 29.70 2.33
C THR A 67 -7.18 29.90 1.42
N LYS A 68 -7.51 30.22 0.17
CA LYS A 68 -6.69 30.89 -0.83
C LYS A 68 -6.03 30.02 -1.91
N LEU A 69 -6.85 29.57 -2.86
CA LEU A 69 -6.47 29.56 -4.28
C LEU A 69 -6.33 31.03 -4.78
N PRO A 70 -5.80 31.30 -5.98
CA PRO A 70 -4.42 31.22 -6.46
C PRO A 70 -3.80 32.62 -6.63
N SER A 71 -2.48 32.80 -6.54
CA SER A 71 -1.84 34.07 -6.96
C SER A 71 -0.50 33.86 -7.67
N SER A 72 -0.53 34.14 -8.97
CA SER A 72 0.49 34.85 -9.78
C SER A 72 1.92 34.30 -9.86
N THR A 73 2.25 33.87 -11.08
CA THR A 73 3.44 34.18 -11.92
C THR A 73 4.50 35.14 -11.34
N ALA A 74 5.77 34.85 -11.70
CA ALA A 74 7.05 35.54 -11.46
C ALA A 74 7.86 34.91 -10.31
N GLU A 75 9.16 34.61 -10.39
CA GLU A 75 10.22 35.15 -11.23
C GLU A 75 11.48 34.25 -11.18
N LYS A 76 12.34 34.39 -12.18
CA LYS A 76 13.66 33.76 -12.34
C LYS A 76 14.69 34.24 -11.29
N ARG A 77 15.60 33.31 -10.94
CA ARG A 77 17.06 33.48 -10.67
C ARG A 77 17.48 34.22 -9.37
N PRO A 78 18.69 33.97 -8.83
CA PRO A 78 20.00 34.15 -9.46
C PRO A 78 20.56 32.92 -10.18
#